data_AF-A0A1W9PFM5-F1
#
_entry.id   AF-A0A1W9PFM5-F1
#
_cell.length_a   1.000
_cell.length_b   1.000
_cell.length_c   1.000
_cell.angle_alpha   90.00
_cell.angle_beta   90.00
_cell.angle_gamma   90.00
#
_symmetry.space_group_name_H-M   'P 1'
#
loop_
_entity.id
_entity.type
_entity.pdbx_description
1 polymer ?
#
loop_
_entity_poly.entity_id
_entity_poly.type
_entity_poly.pdbx_seq_one_letter_code
_entity_poly.pdbx_strand_id
1 'polypeptide(L)' 'MIDKKKHKIDLKNKIASSYIKTTPPKAIRQKCLECSNGSDKEVRLCTVYDCPLYSYRMGRGPRTSDLSKEFITIP' A
#
# COMPACT_ATOMS: atom_id res chain seq x y z
N MET A 1 -18.26 -39.08 7.81
CA MET A 1 -17.83 -38.76 6.42
C MET A 1 -17.40 -37.30 6.41
N ILE A 2 -16.09 -37.02 6.42
CA ILE A 2 -15.56 -35.66 6.46
C ILE A 2 -15.01 -35.35 5.07
N ASP A 3 -15.62 -34.39 4.38
CA ASP A 3 -15.30 -33.99 3.01
C ASP A 3 -13.86 -33.47 2.89
N LYS A 4 -12.96 -34.35 2.43
CA LYS A 4 -11.53 -34.11 2.16
C LYS A 4 -11.25 -33.02 1.10
N LYS A 5 -12.27 -32.32 0.60
CA LYS A 5 -12.16 -31.34 -0.49
C LYS A 5 -11.79 -29.93 -0.03
N LYS A 6 -11.97 -29.59 1.26
CA LYS A 6 -11.72 -28.22 1.76
C LYS A 6 -10.23 -27.92 2.00
N HIS A 7 -9.44 -28.94 2.35
CA HIS A 7 -8.02 -28.78 2.68
C HIS A 7 -7.09 -28.58 1.46
N LYS A 8 -7.58 -28.83 0.23
CA LYS A 8 -6.79 -28.64 -1.01
C LYS A 8 -6.84 -27.21 -1.55
N ILE A 9 -7.79 -26.39 -1.07
CA ILE A 9 -7.94 -24.99 -1.48
C ILE A 9 -6.86 -24.10 -0.82
N ASP A 10 -6.47 -24.43 0.42
CA ASP A 10 -5.50 -23.63 1.19
C ASP A 10 -4.05 -23.79 0.70
N LEU A 11 -3.70 -24.92 0.09
CA LEU A 11 -2.32 -25.15 -0.38
C LEU A 11 -2.06 -24.59 -1.78
N LYS A 12 -3.07 -24.52 -2.66
CA LYS A 12 -2.93 -23.89 -3.98
C LYS A 12 -2.80 -22.36 -3.90
N ASN A 13 -3.34 -21.75 -2.84
CA ASN A 13 -3.17 -20.32 -2.56
C ASN A 13 -1.80 -19.98 -1.93
N LYS A 14 -1.03 -20.99 -1.49
CA LYS A 14 0.25 -20.78 -0.78
C LYS A 14 1.43 -20.48 -1.72
N ILE A 15 1.34 -20.87 -2.99
CA ILE A 15 2.43 -20.76 -3.98
C ILE A 15 2.33 -19.53 -4.90
N ALA A 16 1.21 -18.81 -4.88
CA ALA A 16 1.07 -17.48 -5.51
C ALA A 16 1.52 -16.33 -4.57
N SER A 17 2.08 -16.66 -3.41
CA SER A 17 2.40 -15.73 -2.32
C SER A 17 3.87 -15.28 -2.27
N SER A 18 4.73 -15.71 -3.20
CA SER A 18 6.19 -15.52 -3.10
C SER A 18 6.72 -14.22 -3.71
N TYR A 19 5.90 -13.41 -4.39
CA TYR A 19 6.30 -12.06 -4.79
C TYR A 19 5.07 -11.13 -4.84
N ILE A 20 4.58 -10.73 -3.66
CA ILE A 20 3.66 -9.59 -3.60
C ILE A 20 4.46 -8.39 -4.10
N LYS A 21 4.15 -7.89 -5.31
CA LYS A 21 4.68 -6.62 -5.82
C LYS A 21 4.17 -5.49 -4.92
N THR A 22 4.88 -5.27 -3.81
CA THR A 22 4.72 -4.09 -2.98
C THR A 22 5.28 -2.91 -3.76
N THR A 23 4.39 -2.08 -4.28
CA THR A 23 4.81 -0.80 -4.85
C THR A 23 5.37 0.06 -3.72
N PRO A 24 6.33 0.97 -3.99
CA PRO A 24 6.90 1.83 -2.95
C PRO A 24 5.84 2.56 -2.11
N PRO A 25 4.74 3.12 -2.68
CA PRO A 25 3.67 3.72 -1.89
C PRO A 25 2.98 2.74 -0.92
N LYS A 26 2.80 1.48 -1.33
CA LYS A 26 2.20 0.45 -0.45
C LYS A 26 3.14 0.10 0.70
N ALA A 27 4.45 0.01 0.45
CA ALA A 27 5.44 -0.22 1.49
C ALA A 27 5.48 0.94 2.49
N ILE A 28 5.48 2.18 1.99
CA ILE A 28 5.43 3.39 2.84
C ILE A 28 4.15 3.42 3.68
N ARG A 29 2.98 3.10 3.11
CA ARG A 29 1.72 2.99 3.85
C ARG A 29 1.82 1.99 5.00
N GLN A 30 2.41 0.81 4.76
CA GLN A 30 2.63 -0.19 5.82
C GLN A 30 3.51 0.36 6.94
N LYS A 31 4.59 1.09 6.60
CA LYS A 31 5.43 1.73 7.60
C LYS A 31 4.68 2.80 8.41
N CYS A 32 3.84 3.60 7.76
CA CYS A 32 3.00 4.57 8.46
C CYS A 32 2.00 3.88 9.41
N LEU A 33 1.41 2.75 9.00
CA LEU A 33 0.54 1.98 9.88
C LEU A 33 1.31 1.45 11.09
N GLU A 34 2.51 0.92 10.92
CA GLU A 34 3.39 0.48 12.02
C GLU A 34 3.70 1.63 12.99
N CYS A 35 4.06 2.81 12.45
CA CYS A 35 4.32 4.02 13.23
C CYS A 35 3.09 4.50 14.02
N SER A 36 1.89 4.31 13.46
CA SER A 36 0.61 4.68 14.06
C SER A 36 -0.05 3.53 14.84
N ASN A 37 0.73 2.53 15.27
CA ASN A 37 0.26 1.36 16.02
C ASN A 37 -0.93 0.63 15.36
N GLY A 38 -0.90 0.54 14.02
CA GLY A 38 -1.92 -0.09 13.18
C GLY A 38 -3.15 0.77 12.88
N SER A 39 -3.26 1.98 13.44
CA SER A 39 -4.45 2.83 13.26
C SER A 39 -4.41 3.60 11.94
N ASP A 40 -5.36 3.30 11.04
CA ASP A 40 -5.48 4.04 9.78
C ASP A 40 -5.91 5.50 9.98
N LYS A 41 -6.71 5.75 11.03
CA LYS A 41 -7.16 7.08 11.43
C LYS A 41 -5.99 7.96 11.83
N GLU A 42 -5.08 7.43 12.63
CA GLU A 42 -3.86 8.11 13.06
C GLU A 42 -2.96 8.45 11.87
N VAL A 43 -2.85 7.56 10.88
CA VAL A 43 -2.08 7.89 9.65
C VAL A 43 -2.73 9.04 8.87
N ARG A 44 -4.06 9.14 8.85
CA ARG A 44 -4.77 10.23 8.18
C ARG A 44 -4.61 11.55 8.93
N LEU A 45 -4.70 11.50 10.26
CA LEU A 45 -4.63 12.64 11.19
C LEU A 45 -3.20 12.97 11.64
N CYS A 46 -2.20 12.25 11.14
CA CYS A 46 -0.80 12.49 11.46
C CYS A 46 -0.43 13.96 11.21
N THR A 47 0.12 14.60 12.23
CA THR A 47 0.53 16.02 12.21
C THR A 47 2.03 16.21 12.03
N VAL A 48 2.79 15.13 11.80
CA VAL A 48 4.24 15.16 11.57
C VAL A 48 4.50 15.52 10.10
N TYR A 49 4.24 16.77 9.74
CA TYR A 49 4.37 17.27 8.36
C TYR A 49 5.82 17.21 7.84
N ASP A 50 6.81 17.32 8.74
CA ASP A 50 8.24 17.23 8.41
C ASP A 50 8.71 15.79 8.16
N CYS A 51 7.82 14.79 8.28
CA CYS A 51 8.16 13.41 7.96
C CYS A 51 8.42 13.26 6.44
N PRO A 52 9.58 12.72 6.01
CA PRO A 52 9.86 12.50 4.58
C PRO A 52 8.84 11.62 3.86
N LEU A 53 8.09 10.81 4.62
CA LEU A 53 7.06 9.90 4.10
C LEU A 53 5.65 10.53 4.07
N TYR A 54 5.47 11.75 4.58
CA TYR A 54 4.15 12.36 4.81
C TYR A 54 3.29 12.44 3.54
N SER A 55 3.90 12.77 2.39
CA SER A 55 3.23 12.85 1.09
C SER A 55 2.73 11.49 0.56
N TYR A 56 3.38 10.40 0.98
CA TYR A 56 3.10 9.04 0.53
C TYR A 56 2.33 8.21 1.56
N ARG A 57 2.05 8.75 2.75
CA ARG A 57 1.43 8.02 3.88
C ARG A 57 0.08 7.39 3.57
N MET A 58 -0.61 7.90 2.54
CA MET A 58 -1.89 7.37 2.04
C MET A 58 -1.75 6.19 1.08
N GLY A 59 -0.53 5.81 0.70
CA GLY A 59 -0.24 4.68 -0.18
C GLY A 59 -0.73 4.87 -1.62
N ARG A 60 -0.96 6.11 -2.04
CA ARG A 60 -1.32 6.47 -3.41
C ARG A 60 -0.06 7.00 -4.09
N GLY A 61 0.41 6.30 -5.13
CA GLY A 61 1.40 6.85 -6.05
C GLY A 61 0.74 7.83 -7.03
N PRO A 62 1.53 8.61 -7.79
CA PRO A 62 1.00 9.39 -8.90
C PRO A 62 0.25 8.43 -9.83
N ARG A 63 -1.02 8.74 -10.11
CA ARG A 63 -1.75 7.96 -11.11
C ARG A 63 -1.15 8.30 -12.46
N THR A 64 -1.15 7.35 -13.40
CA THR A 64 -0.74 7.62 -14.78
C THR A 64 -1.54 8.76 -15.42
N SER A 65 -2.75 9.04 -14.92
CA SER A 65 -3.58 10.20 -15.27
C SER A 65 -3.07 11.55 -14.77
N ASP A 66 -2.17 11.56 -13.78
CA ASP A 66 -1.64 12.79 -13.17
C ASP A 66 -0.35 13.24 -13.89
N LEU A 67 0.34 12.31 -14.56
CA LEU A 67 1.56 12.58 -15.33
C LEU A 67 1.31 13.37 -16.63
N SER A 68 0.05 13.46 -17.09
CA SER A 68 -0.30 14.21 -18.31
C SER A 68 -0.53 15.70 -18.08
N LYS A 69 -0.43 16.21 -16.84
CA LYS A 69 -0.79 17.60 -16.51
C LYS A 69 0.39 18.56 -16.27
N GLU A 70 1.64 18.10 -16.25
CA GLU A 70 2.79 18.96 -15.91
C GLU A 70 3.76 19.27 -17.08
N PHE A 71 3.40 18.96 -18.33
CA PHE A 71 4.23 19.31 -19.50
C PHE A 71 3.66 20.44 -20.38
N ILE A 72 2.79 21.30 -19.84
CA ILE A 72 2.37 22.53 -20.53
C ILE A 72 2.24 23.65 -19.50
N THR A 73 3.36 24.22 -19.07
CA THR A 73 3.56 25.67 -18.82
C THR A 73 4.88 25.88 -18.09
N ILE A 74 5.96 26.04 -18.85
CA ILE A 74 7.08 26.88 -18.44
C ILE A 74 7.39 27.78 -19.65
N PRO A 75 7.45 29.11 -19.49
CA PRO A 75 7.76 30.06 -20.56
C PRO A 75 9.20 29.91 -21.11
#